data_AF-A0A2V8PD45-F1
#
_entry.id   AF-A0A2V8PD45-F1
#
_cell.length_a   1.000
_cell.length_b   1.000
_cell.length_c   1.000
_cell.angle_alpha   90.00
_cell.angle_beta   90.00
_cell.angle_gamma   90.00
#
_symmetry.space_group_name_H-M   'P 1'
#
loop_
_entity.id
_entity.type
_entity.pdbx_description
1 polymer ?
#
loop_
_entity_poly.entity_id
_entity_poly.type
_entity_poly.pdbx_seq_one_letter_code
_entity_poly.pdbx_strand_id
1 'polypeptide(L)' 'MFERYTEIARRTIFFARYEASQFGASTIAPEHLLLGLSREDKPLFARFLG' A
#
# COMPACT_ATOMS: atom_id res chain seq x y z
N MET A 1 13.85 9.26 -3.23
CA MET A 1 13.04 8.99 -2.01
C MET A 1 12.78 7.50 -1.78
N PHE A 2 12.39 6.74 -2.81
CA PHE A 2 12.10 5.30 -2.68
C PHE A 2 13.18 4.39 -3.30
N GLU A 3 14.40 4.89 -3.52
CA GLU A 3 15.46 4.12 -4.20
C GLU A 3 15.89 2.86 -3.41
N ARG A 4 15.64 2.83 -2.09
CA ARG A 4 15.94 1.68 -1.23
C ARG A 4 14.84 0.62 -1.20
N TYR A 5 13.70 0.90 -1.81
CA TYR A 5 12.54 0.01 -1.77
C TYR A 5 12.49 -0.89 -3.01
N THR A 6 12.05 -2.12 -2.78
CA THR A 6 11.73 -3.06 -3.86
C THR A 6 10.65 -2.46 -4.76
N GLU A 7 10.55 -2.96 -5.98
CA GLU A 7 9.50 -2.51 -6.91
C GLU A 7 8.10 -2.74 -6.34
N ILE A 8 7.87 -3.90 -5.71
CA ILE A 8 6.62 -4.26 -5.03
C ILE A 8 6.27 -3.25 -3.94
N ALA A 9 7.24 -2.87 -3.10
CA ALA A 9 7.02 -1.88 -2.05
C ALA A 9 6.71 -0.48 -2.62
N ARG A 10 7.39 -0.07 -3.70
CA ARG A 10 7.09 1.19 -4.40
C ARG A 10 5.67 1.22 -4.96
N ARG A 11 5.24 0.13 -5.61
CA ARG A 11 3.88 -0.02 -6.15
C ARG A 11 2.82 -0.06 -5.05
N THR A 12 3.12 -0.72 -3.93
CA THR A 12 2.26 -0.73 -2.73
C THR A 12 2.00 0.68 -2.22
N ILE A 13 3.05 1.52 -2.10
CA ILE A 13 2.91 2.92 -1.66
C ILE A 13 2.14 3.76 -2.68
N PHE A 14 2.35 3.51 -3.98
CA PHE A 14 1.58 4.16 -5.04
C PHE A 14 0.07 3.87 -4.91
N PHE A 15 -0.30 2.60 -4.74
CA PHE A 15 -1.70 2.23 -4.53
C PHE A 15 -2.24 2.76 -3.20
N ALA A 16 -1.45 2.74 -2.13
CA ALA A 16 -1.87 3.35 -0.86
C ALA A 16 -2.19 4.84 -1.01
N ARG A 17 -1.47 5.58 -1.86
CA ARG A 17 -1.81 6.98 -2.15
C ARG A 17 -3.09 7.11 -2.98
N TYR A 18 -3.34 6.17 -3.90
CA TYR A 18 -4.59 6.11 -4.62
C TYR A 18 -5.77 5.87 -3.67
N GLU A 19 -5.67 4.92 -2.74
CA GLU A 19 -6.71 4.65 -1.74
C GLU A 19 -6.96 5.87 -0.86
N ALA A 20 -5.90 6.51 -0.34
CA ALA A 20 -6.01 7.74 0.43
C ALA A 20 -6.78 8.84 -0.32
N SER A 21 -6.53 8.99 -1.63
CA SER A 21 -7.24 9.99 -2.43
C SER A 21 -8.71 9.66 -2.67
N GLN A 22 -9.07 8.37 -2.77
CA GLN A 22 -10.47 7.96 -2.88
C GLN A 22 -11.28 8.32 -1.63
N PHE A 23 -10.64 8.31 -0.46
CA PHE A 23 -11.27 8.71 0.81
C PHE A 23 -11.07 10.19 1.17
N GLY A 24 -10.47 11.00 0.27
CA GLY A 24 -10.20 12.41 0.54
C GLY A 24 -9.17 12.65 1.65
N ALA A 25 -8.37 11.64 2.01
CA ALA A 25 -7.36 11.74 3.03
C ALA A 25 -6.15 12.55 2.53
N SER A 26 -5.69 13.49 3.35
CA SER A 26 -4.50 14.31 3.06
C SER A 26 -3.19 13.53 3.23
N THR A 27 -3.24 12.37 3.89
CA THR A 27 -2.07 11.55 4.22
C THR A 27 -2.37 10.07 4.08
N ILE A 28 -1.33 9.28 3.78
CA ILE A 28 -1.42 7.83 3.75
C ILE A 28 -1.40 7.31 5.19
N ALA A 29 -2.56 6.89 5.69
CA ALA A 29 -2.72 6.19 6.96
C ALA A 29 -2.48 4.66 6.78
N PRO A 30 -2.28 3.90 7.87
CA PRO A 30 -2.02 2.47 7.81
C PRO A 30 -3.08 1.66 7.06
N GLU A 31 -4.35 2.07 7.10
CA GLU A 31 -5.45 1.41 6.40
C GLU A 31 -5.26 1.48 4.89
N HIS A 32 -4.81 2.63 4.37
CA HIS A 32 -4.52 2.79 2.94
C HIS A 32 -3.31 1.95 2.52
N LEU A 33 -2.29 1.83 3.37
CA LEU A 33 -1.16 0.93 3.12
C LEU A 33 -1.60 -0.53 3.06
N LEU A 34 -2.50 -0.94 3.95
CA LEU A 34 -3.06 -2.29 3.95
C LEU A 34 -3.85 -2.57 2.67
N LEU A 35 -4.67 -1.61 2.20
CA LEU A 35 -5.38 -1.71 0.93
C LEU A 35 -4.42 -1.75 -0.27
N GLY A 36 -3.38 -0.91 -0.27
CA GLY A 36 -2.33 -0.95 -1.29
C GLY A 36 -1.58 -2.28 -1.32
N LEU A 37 -1.31 -2.86 -0.15
CA LEU A 37 -0.65 -4.16 0.01
C LEU A 37 -1.52 -5.30 -0.51
N SER A 38 -2.83 -5.27 -0.20
CA SER A 38 -3.81 -6.25 -0.71
C SER A 38 -3.81 -6.35 -2.23
N ARG A 39 -3.47 -5.26 -2.92
CA ARG A 39 -3.47 -5.18 -4.38
C ARG A 39 -2.16 -5.68 -4.99
N GLU A 40 -1.02 -5.41 -4.35
CA GLU A 40 0.31 -5.61 -4.94
C GLU A 40 1.02 -6.88 -4.45
N ASP A 41 0.84 -7.29 -3.19
CA ASP A 41 1.52 -8.46 -2.61
C ASP A 41 0.51 -9.36 -1.88
N LYS A 42 -0.24 -10.15 -2.66
CA LYS A 42 -1.23 -11.10 -2.14
C LYS A 42 -0.64 -12.11 -1.16
N PRO A 43 0.54 -12.71 -1.39
CA PRO A 43 1.17 -13.61 -0.41
C PRO A 43 1.47 -12.92 0.92
N LEU A 44 2.05 -11.71 0.90
CA LEU A 44 2.33 -10.98 2.14
C LEU A 44 1.04 -10.54 2.83
N PHE A 45 0.04 -10.09 2.07
CA PHE A 45 -1.27 -9.73 2.61
C PHE A 45 -1.97 -10.93 3.28
N ALA A 46 -1.92 -12.11 2.65
CA ALA A 46 -2.47 -13.34 3.22
C ALA A 46 -1.79 -13.73 4.54
N ARG A 47 -0.48 -13.46 4.70
CA ARG A 47 0.24 -13.69 5.97
C ARG A 47 -0.17 -12.73 7.09
N PHE A 48 -0.76 -11.59 6.76
CA PHE A 48 -1.25 -10.62 7.75
C PHE A 48 -2.68 -10.91 8.22
N LEU A 49 -3.48 -11.61 7.41
CA LEU A 49 -4.89 -11.88 7.67
C LEU A 49 -5.23 -13.36 7.90
N GLY A 50 -4.26 -14.27 7.74
CA GLY A 50 -4.35 -15.69 8.10
C GLY A 50 -3.63 -15.98 9.40
#